data_AF-A0A392TMN3-F1
#
_entry.id   AF-A0A392TMN3-F1
#
_cell.length_a   1.000
_cell.length_b   1.000
_cell.length_c   1.000
_cell.angle_alpha   90.00
_cell.angle_beta   90.00
_cell.angle_gamma   90.00
#
_symmetry.space_group_name_H-M   'P 1'
#
loop_
_entity.id
_entity.type
_entity.pdbx_description
1 polymer ?
#
loop_
_entity_poly.entity_id
_entity_poly.type
_entity_poly.pdbx_seq_one_letter_code
_entity_poly.pdbx_strand_id
1 'polypeptide(L)'
;MEAEEDKCVKFENGLRPDIKQLIGFSEIRDFPTLVNKSRISDKDSKAKANYYKAANEKRGRDMGRGKPYGRGGKKPEESGSSGGRGGG
;
A
#
# COMPACT_ATOMS: atom_id res chain seq x y z
N MET A 1 -1.48 -36.51 -16.07
CA MET A 1 -2.06 -35.17 -15.87
C MET A 1 -1.56 -34.53 -14.57
N GLU A 2 -1.32 -35.29 -13.50
CA GLU A 2 -0.80 -34.81 -12.19
C GLU A 2 0.57 -34.11 -12.23
N ALA A 3 1.46 -34.50 -13.15
CA ALA A 3 2.82 -33.95 -13.20
C ALA A 3 2.89 -32.46 -13.56
N GLU A 4 1.86 -31.91 -14.22
CA GLU A 4 1.83 -30.48 -14.56
C GLU A 4 1.24 -29.65 -13.42
N GLU A 5 0.24 -30.20 -12.71
CA GLU A 5 -0.32 -29.58 -11.51
C GLU A 5 0.73 -29.46 -10.40
N ASP A 6 1.53 -30.50 -10.17
CA ASP A 6 2.63 -30.43 -9.20
C ASP A 6 3.64 -29.31 -9.55
N LYS A 7 3.92 -29.10 -10.84
CA LYS A 7 4.77 -27.98 -11.29
C LYS A 7 4.11 -26.62 -11.02
N CYS A 8 2.82 -26.50 -11.28
CA CYS A 8 2.05 -25.29 -11.01
C CYS A 8 2.04 -24.98 -9.51
N VAL A 9 1.75 -25.97 -8.67
CA VAL A 9 1.75 -25.84 -7.21
C VAL A 9 3.13 -25.44 -6.68
N LYS A 10 4.21 -26.06 -7.16
CA LYS A 10 5.58 -25.68 -6.75
C LYS A 10 5.91 -24.25 -7.13
N PHE A 11 5.52 -23.81 -8.32
CA PHE A 11 5.73 -22.44 -8.77
C PHE A 11 4.92 -21.44 -7.95
N GLU A 12 3.63 -21.70 -7.73
CA GLU A 12 2.74 -20.84 -6.94
C GLU A 12 3.22 -20.66 -5.50
N ASN A 13 3.81 -21.70 -4.91
CA ASN A 13 4.40 -21.61 -3.57
C ASN A 13 5.63 -20.69 -3.51
N GLY A 14 6.31 -20.46 -4.63
CA GLY A 14 7.41 -19.49 -4.73
C GLY A 14 6.98 -18.06 -5.05
N LEU A 15 5.69 -17.82 -5.35
CA LEU A 15 5.19 -16.48 -5.64
C LEU A 15 5.02 -15.66 -4.36
N ARG A 16 5.13 -14.34 -4.52
CA ARG A 16 4.79 -13.39 -3.45
C ARG A 16 3.31 -13.56 -3.06
N PRO A 17 2.93 -13.40 -1.77
CA PRO A 17 1.57 -13.69 -1.31
C PRO A 17 0.46 -12.93 -2.06
N ASP A 18 0.69 -11.67 -2.40
CA ASP A 18 -0.24 -10.81 -3.15
C ASP A 18 -0.49 -11.33 -4.57
N ILE A 19 0.56 -11.86 -5.21
CA ILE A 19 0.47 -12.46 -6.54
C ILE A 19 -0.14 -13.85 -6.45
N LYS A 20 0.30 -14.66 -5.47
CA LYS A 20 -0.21 -16.01 -5.23
C LYS A 20 -1.72 -16.01 -5.02
N GLN A 21 -2.24 -15.07 -4.22
CA GLN A 21 -3.68 -14.93 -4.00
C GLN A 21 -4.42 -14.64 -5.32
N LEU A 22 -3.94 -13.68 -6.11
CA LEU A 22 -4.56 -13.33 -7.40
C LEU A 22 -4.55 -14.50 -8.39
N ILE A 23 -3.44 -15.22 -8.45
CA ILE A 23 -3.24 -16.36 -9.34
C ILE A 23 -4.06 -17.57 -8.88
N GLY A 24 -4.13 -17.84 -7.58
CA GLY A 24 -4.92 -18.93 -7.00
C GLY A 24 -6.42 -18.81 -7.31
N PHE A 25 -6.97 -17.60 -7.41
CA PHE A 25 -8.35 -17.38 -7.86
C PHE A 25 -8.58 -17.67 -9.35
N SER A 26 -7.52 -17.70 -10.16
CA SER A 26 -7.62 -17.95 -11.59
C SER A 26 -7.57 -19.44 -11.97
N GLU A 27 -7.34 -20.33 -10.98
CA GLU A 27 -7.34 -21.81 -11.12
C GLU A 27 -6.60 -22.32 -12.37
N ILE A 28 -5.42 -21.77 -12.66
CA ILE A 28 -4.67 -22.06 -13.88
C ILE A 28 -3.90 -23.37 -13.73
N ARG A 29 -4.19 -24.35 -14.60
CA ARG A 29 -3.54 -25.67 -14.60
C ARG A 29 -2.43 -25.83 -15.64
N ASP A 30 -2.37 -24.94 -16.63
CA ASP A 30 -1.34 -24.89 -17.67
C ASP A 30 -0.12 -24.08 -17.20
N PHE A 31 1.04 -24.73 -17.15
CA PHE A 31 2.25 -24.13 -16.59
C PHE A 31 2.76 -22.90 -17.39
N PRO A 32 2.86 -22.94 -18.73
CA PRO A 32 3.22 -21.75 -19.51
C PRO A 32 2.31 -20.55 -19.26
N THR A 33 0.99 -20.78 -19.20
CA THR A 33 0.00 -19.75 -18.91
C THR A 33 0.16 -19.20 -17.50
N LEU A 34 0.34 -20.08 -16.51
CA LEU A 34 0.57 -19.69 -15.11
C LEU A 34 1.77 -18.75 -14.97
N VAL A 35 2.90 -19.11 -15.59
CA VAL A 35 4.13 -18.30 -15.57
C VAL A 35 3.90 -16.95 -16.21
N ASN A 36 3.22 -16.91 -17.37
CA ASN A 36 2.95 -15.65 -18.06
C ASN A 36 2.02 -14.73 -17.26
N LYS A 37 0.92 -15.26 -16.71
CA LYS A 37 -0.01 -14.49 -15.88
C LYS A 37 0.67 -13.97 -14.62
N SER A 38 1.43 -14.82 -13.93
CA SER A 38 2.19 -14.43 -12.72
C SER A 38 3.16 -13.29 -13.01
N ARG A 39 3.83 -13.31 -14.17
CA ARG A 39 4.74 -12.25 -14.61
C ARG A 39 4.03 -10.93 -14.91
N ILE A 40 2.79 -10.98 -15.41
CA ILE A 40 1.97 -9.78 -15.62
C ILE A 40 1.49 -9.23 -14.27
N SER A 41 1.02 -10.09 -13.38
CA SER A 41 0.54 -9.73 -12.04
C SER A 41 1.63 -9.13 -11.15
N ASP A 42 2.88 -9.60 -11.25
CA ASP A 42 4.01 -8.98 -10.52
C ASP A 42 4.22 -7.52 -10.93
N LYS A 43 4.18 -7.25 -12.24
CA LYS A 43 4.30 -5.88 -12.78
C LYS A 43 3.14 -5.00 -12.35
N ASP A 44 1.91 -5.53 -12.39
CA ASP A 44 0.72 -4.79 -11.96
C ASP A 44 0.77 -4.46 -10.46
N SER A 45 1.14 -5.43 -9.61
CA SER A 45 1.32 -5.22 -8.17
C SER A 45 2.34 -4.09 -7.89
N LYS A 46 3.47 -4.08 -8.61
CA LYS A 46 4.46 -3.01 -8.51
C LYS A 46 3.95 -1.66 -9.00
N ALA A 47 3.24 -1.63 -10.13
CA ALA A 47 2.65 -0.41 -10.66
C ALA A 47 1.61 0.19 -9.70
N LYS A 48 0.75 -0.67 -9.13
CA LYS A 48 -0.23 -0.30 -8.11
C LYS A 48 0.44 0.27 -6.87
N ALA A 49 1.47 -0.39 -6.33
CA ALA A 49 2.22 0.10 -5.19
C ALA A 49 2.86 1.48 -5.47
N ASN A 50 3.45 1.67 -6.65
CA ASN A 50 4.02 2.95 -7.06
C ASN A 50 2.98 4.06 -7.19
N TYR A 51 1.81 3.77 -7.76
CA TYR A 51 0.70 4.71 -7.88
C TYR A 51 0.24 5.20 -6.51
N TYR A 52 -0.02 4.29 -5.58
CA TYR A 52 -0.46 4.67 -4.23
C TYR A 52 0.62 5.42 -3.46
N LYS A 53 1.90 5.05 -3.64
CA LYS A 53 3.04 5.80 -3.08
C LYS A 53 3.08 7.24 -3.59
N ALA A 54 2.97 7.44 -4.90
CA ALA A 54 2.95 8.79 -5.47
C ALA A 54 1.69 9.58 -5.05
N ALA A 55 0.54 8.92 -4.98
CA ALA A 55 -0.71 9.55 -4.53
C ALA A 55 -0.66 9.98 -3.06
N ASN A 56 -0.05 9.17 -2.19
CA ASN A 56 0.08 9.48 -0.77
C ASN A 56 1.14 10.56 -0.49
N GLU A 57 2.23 10.62 -1.26
CA GLU A 57 3.23 11.69 -1.13
C GLU A 57 2.61 13.06 -1.47
N LYS A 58 1.79 13.13 -2.52
CA LYS A 58 1.09 14.37 -2.89
C LYS A 58 0.09 14.81 -1.83
N ARG A 59 -0.63 13.87 -1.19
CA ARG A 59 -1.52 14.18 -0.05
C ARG A 59 -0.76 14.56 1.22
N GLY A 60 0.39 13.92 1.49
CA GLY A 60 1.22 14.21 2.65
C GLY A 60 1.84 15.61 2.62
N ARG A 61 2.19 16.12 1.44
CA ARG A 61 2.62 17.52 1.27
C ARG A 61 1.50 18.53 1.52
N ASP A 62 0.25 18.15 1.27
CA ASP A 62 -0.92 19.01 1.51
C ASP A 62 -1.34 19.00 2.99
N MET A 63 -1.20 17.86 3.68
CA MET A 63 -1.41 17.74 5.13
C MET A 63 -0.33 18.44 5.99
N GLY A 64 0.81 18.80 5.39
CA GLY A 64 1.87 19.60 6.02
C GLY A 64 1.63 21.12 5.92
N ARG A 65 0.63 21.58 5.16
CA ARG A 65 0.18 22.98 5.23
C ARG A 65 -0.76 23.11 6.41
N GLY A 66 -0.18 23.49 7.55
CA GLY A 66 -0.89 23.80 8.78
C GLY A 66 -2.18 24.60 8.53
N LYS A 67 -3.18 24.32 9.37
CA LYS A 67 -4.48 25.01 9.48
C LYS A 67 -4.45 26.43 8.85
N PRO A 68 -5.10 26.65 7.69
CA PRO A 68 -5.05 27.94 6.99
C PRO A 68 -5.86 29.07 7.68
N TYR A 69 -6.36 28.82 8.89
CA TYR A 69 -7.05 29.82 9.71
C TYR A 69 -6.56 29.75 11.15
N GLY A 70 -5.35 30.27 11.37
CA GLY A 70 -5.10 31.04 12.59
C GLY A 70 -5.88 32.34 12.43
N ARG A 71 -7.15 32.35 12.85
CA ARG A 71 -7.99 33.55 12.86
C ARG A 71 -7.27 34.62 13.69
N GLY A 72 -6.66 35.58 13.00
CA GLY A 72 -6.09 36.77 13.61
C GLY A 72 -7.17 37.49 14.41
N GLY A 73 -6.87 37.78 15.67
CA GLY A 73 -7.77 38.47 16.57
C GLY A 73 -7.08 38.89 17.86
N LYS A 74 -6.30 39.98 17.76
CA LYS A 74 -5.98 40.96 18.82
C LYS A 74 -5.33 40.40 20.11
N LYS A 75 -4.08 40.80 20.38
CA LYS A 75 -3.59 40.86 21.77
C LYS A 75 -4.57 41.73 22.59
N PRO A 76 -4.85 41.34 23.83
CA PRO A 76 -4.24 42.05 24.94
C PRO A 76 -3.40 41.13 25.81
N GLU A 77 -2.30 41.70 26.26
CA GLU A 77 -1.50 41.27 27.40
C GLU A 77 -2.38 41.05 28.63
N GLU A 78 -2.44 39.81 29.14
CA GLU A 78 -2.62 39.49 30.56
C GLU A 78 -2.52 37.97 30.77
N SER A 79 -1.64 37.59 31.70
CA SER A 79 -1.72 36.42 32.58
C SER A 79 -1.77 35.01 31.99
N GLY A 80 -0.65 34.31 32.16
CA GLY A 80 -0.60 33.03 32.89
C GLY A 80 -1.27 31.80 32.26
N SER A 81 -0.47 30.81 31.89
CA SER A 81 -0.92 29.40 31.91
C SER A 81 0.26 28.45 32.09
N SER A 82 0.50 28.15 33.36
CA SER A 82 1.04 26.90 33.85
C SER A 82 0.19 25.69 33.43
N GLY A 83 0.85 24.55 33.22
CA GLY A 83 0.24 23.21 33.25
C GLY A 83 0.07 22.60 31.86
N GLY A 84 0.51 21.39 31.56
CA GLY A 84 1.19 20.36 32.34
C GLY A 84 1.50 19.21 31.37
N ARG A 85 2.65 18.57 31.55
CA ARG A 85 2.99 17.33 30.83
C ARG A 85 2.35 16.15 31.57
N GLY A 86 1.55 15.34 30.89
CA GLY A 86 1.00 14.11 31.44
C GLY A 86 0.43 13.24 30.33
N GLY A 87 1.27 12.37 29.77
CA GLY A 87 0.82 11.24 28.94
C GLY A 87 0.83 9.98 29.80
N GLY A 88 -0.33 9.32 29.87
CA GLY A 88 -0.49 7.94 30.32
C GLY A 88 -0.82 7.05 29.14
#